data_AF-A0A7H0YHD1-F1
#
_entry.id   AF-A0A7H0YHD1-F1
#
_cell.length_a   1.000
_cell.length_b   1.000
_cell.length_c   1.000
_cell.angle_alpha   90.00
_cell.angle_beta   90.00
_cell.angle_gamma   90.00
#
_symmetry.space_group_name_H-M   'P 1'
#
loop_
_entity.id
_entity.type
_entity.pdbx_description
1 polymer ?
#
loop_
_entity_poly.entity_id
_entity_poly.type
_entity_poly.pdbx_seq_one_letter_code
_entity_poly.pdbx_strand_id
1 'polypeptide(L)'
;MLIERLSDDKLSKEEWKFYITDHSRGDGVKALLSQYTFSTRQSTRHKFKPVKMYEGNRPGSFGRDRISKEDIVTPDDVFAEVKERIISNIIFD
;
A
#
# COMPACT_ATOMS: atom_id res chain seq x y z
N MET A 1 -8.11 1.07 -1.98
CA MET A 1 -7.86 1.60 -0.63
C MET A 1 -6.39 1.95 -0.49
N LEU A 2 -6.06 3.11 0.07
CA LEU A 2 -4.67 3.58 0.27
C LEU A 2 -4.40 3.74 1.77
N ILE A 3 -3.28 3.21 2.23
CA ILE A 3 -2.75 3.41 3.59
C ILE A 3 -1.38 4.04 3.45
N GLU A 4 -1.12 5.08 4.25
CA GLU A 4 0.14 5.80 4.25
C GLU A 4 0.72 5.82 5.67
N ARG A 5 2.04 5.74 5.75
CA ARG A 5 2.80 5.97 6.98
C ARG A 5 3.91 6.96 6.68
N LEU A 6 3.92 8.05 7.45
CA LEU A 6 4.98 9.05 7.43
C LEU A 6 5.84 8.81 8.66
N SER A 7 7.16 8.74 8.47
CA SER A 7 8.10 8.65 9.59
C SER A 7 8.03 9.88 10.52
N ASP A 8 8.47 9.72 11.76
CA ASP A 8 8.46 10.80 12.76
C ASP A 8 9.31 12.00 12.33
N ASP A 9 10.43 11.75 11.65
CA ASP A 9 11.30 12.80 11.07
C ASP A 9 10.66 13.49 9.85
N LYS A 10 9.54 12.95 9.35
CA LYS A 10 8.80 13.38 8.16
C LYS A 10 9.63 13.35 6.88
N LEU A 11 10.71 12.58 6.82
CA LEU A 11 11.60 12.52 5.65
C LEU A 11 11.37 11.29 4.77
N SER A 12 10.73 10.24 5.30
CA SER A 12 10.35 9.06 4.55
C SER A 12 8.86 8.78 4.65
N LYS A 13 8.32 8.20 3.58
CA LYS A 13 6.89 7.87 3.47
C LYS A 13 6.74 6.51 2.81
N GLU A 14 5.88 5.69 3.38
CA GLU A 14 5.44 4.41 2.82
C GLU A 14 3.96 4.46 2.46
N GLU A 15 3.63 3.90 1.31
CA GLU A 15 2.29 3.89 0.75
C GLU A 15 1.95 2.47 0.29
N TRP A 16 0.86 1.90 0.81
CA TRP A 16 0.30 0.62 0.39
C TRP A 16 -1.08 0.83 -0.22
N LYS A 17 -1.23 0.42 -1.48
CA LYS A 17 -2.51 0.50 -2.18
C LYS A 17 -3.11 -0.87 -2.36
N PHE A 18 -4.24 -1.12 -1.72
CA PHE A 18 -4.99 -2.36 -1.83
C PHE A 18 -6.14 -2.22 -2.83
N TYR A 19 -6.26 -3.20 -3.71
CA TYR A 19 -7.44 -3.46 -4.52
C TYR A 19 -8.37 -4.37 -3.74
N ILE A 20 -9.63 -3.96 -3.58
CA ILE A 20 -10.62 -4.69 -2.81
C ILE A 20 -11.57 -5.35 -3.81
N THR A 21 -11.76 -6.67 -3.69
CA THR A 21 -12.69 -7.43 -4.52
C THR A 21 -13.62 -8.25 -3.64
N ASP A 22 -14.91 -8.23 -3.96
CA ASP A 22 -15.88 -9.15 -3.38
C ASP A 22 -15.73 -10.53 -4.03
N HIS A 23 -15.66 -11.58 -3.23
CA HIS A 23 -15.81 -12.94 -3.74
C HIS A 23 -17.31 -13.23 -3.93
N SER A 24 -17.77 -13.07 -5.17
CA SER A 24 -19.17 -13.32 -5.60
C SER A 24 -19.68 -14.76 -5.39
N ARG A 25 -18.89 -15.65 -4.79
CA ARG A 25 -19.23 -17.03 -4.44
C ARG A 25 -19.31 -17.30 -2.92
N GLY A 26 -19.33 -16.26 -2.08
CA GLY A 26 -19.83 -16.36 -0.70
C GLY A 26 -18.80 -16.31 0.43
N ASP A 27 -17.49 -16.19 0.16
CA ASP A 27 -16.44 -16.31 1.18
C ASP A 27 -15.76 -14.98 1.58
N GLY A 28 -16.43 -13.85 1.32
CA GLY A 28 -16.06 -12.55 1.89
C GLY A 28 -15.22 -11.63 1.01
N VAL A 29 -14.60 -10.64 1.64
CA VAL A 29 -13.89 -9.55 0.94
C VAL A 29 -12.40 -9.86 0.89
N LYS A 30 -11.82 -9.80 -0.32
CA LYS A 30 -10.38 -9.97 -0.53
C LYS A 30 -9.70 -8.63 -0.74
N ALA A 31 -8.66 -8.36 0.05
CA ALA A 31 -7.76 -7.24 -0.14
C ALA A 31 -6.46 -7.71 -0.79
N LEU A 32 -6.13 -7.17 -1.96
CA LEU A 32 -4.93 -7.49 -2.72
C LEU A 32 -4.01 -6.27 -2.77
N LEU A 33 -2.77 -6.38 -2.33
CA LEU A 33 -1.78 -5.32 -2.53
C LEU A 33 -1.54 -5.12 -4.04
N SER A 34 -1.94 -3.96 -4.54
CA SER A 34 -1.87 -3.59 -5.96
C SER A 34 -0.66 -2.72 -6.29
N GLN A 35 -0.28 -1.84 -5.36
CA GLN A 35 0.87 -0.95 -5.51
C GLN A 35 1.51 -0.71 -4.14
N TYR A 36 2.82 -0.57 -4.13
CA TYR A 36 3.56 -0.06 -2.96
C TYR A 36 4.55 1.00 -3.43
N THR A 37 4.75 2.03 -2.61
CA THR A 37 5.74 3.07 -2.88
C THR A 37 6.42 3.49 -1.58
N PHE A 38 7.73 3.38 -1.56
CA PHE A 38 8.60 4.02 -0.58
C PHE A 38 9.19 5.27 -1.21
N SER A 39 8.99 6.41 -0.56
CA SER A 39 9.52 7.70 -1.00
C SER A 39 10.32 8.39 0.09
N THR A 40 11.32 9.16 -0.31
CA THR A 40 12.12 9.98 0.61
C THR A 40 12.22 11.43 0.13
N ARG A 41 12.60 12.33 1.03
CA ARG A 41 12.94 13.72 0.73
C ARG A 41 14.10 14.18 1.58
N GLN A 42 14.87 15.14 1.08
CA GLN A 42 16.03 15.69 1.80
C GLN A 42 15.64 16.57 3.00
N SER A 43 14.52 17.29 2.90
CA SER A 43 13.98 18.09 4.00
C SER A 43 12.48 18.28 3.84
N THR A 44 11.82 18.80 4.86
CA THR A 44 10.36 19.03 4.87
C THR A 44 9.87 20.00 3.79
N ARG A 45 10.76 20.83 3.23
CA ARG A 45 10.47 21.75 2.13
C ARG A 45 10.52 21.07 0.75
N HIS A 46 11.20 19.94 0.64
CA HIS A 46 11.34 19.20 -0.62
C HIS A 46 10.15 18.28 -0.84
N LYS A 47 9.87 17.99 -2.12
CA LYS A 47 8.90 16.97 -2.51
C LYS A 47 9.47 15.57 -2.27
N PHE A 48 8.60 14.64 -1.89
CA PHE A 48 8.93 13.22 -1.84
C PHE A 48 9.27 12.71 -3.25
N LYS A 49 10.31 11.89 -3.33
CA LYS A 49 10.72 11.19 -4.54
C LYS A 49 10.65 9.69 -4.28
N PRO A 50 10.07 8.89 -5.20
CA PRO A 50 10.04 7.44 -5.06
C PRO A 50 11.45 6.87 -5.10
N VAL A 51 11.71 5.90 -4.23
CA VAL A 51 12.98 5.17 -4.13
C VAL A 51 12.75 3.67 -4.32
N LYS A 52 11.61 3.15 -3.86
CA LYS A 52 11.19 1.78 -4.15
C LYS A 52 9.73 1.77 -4.57
N MET A 53 9.41 1.02 -5.61
CA MET A 53 8.07 0.93 -6.18
C MET A 53 7.75 -0.49 -6.58
N TYR A 54 6.54 -0.92 -6.24
CA TYR A 54 5.93 -2.15 -6.72
C TYR A 54 4.61 -1.84 -7.41
N GLU A 55 4.37 -2.49 -8.55
CA GLU A 55 3.11 -2.45 -9.29
C GLU A 55 2.66 -3.87 -9.63
N GLY A 56 1.65 -4.39 -8.92
CA GLY A 56 1.16 -5.75 -9.09
C GLY A 56 0.57 -6.03 -10.47
N ASN A 57 0.07 -5.00 -11.16
CA ASN A 57 -0.46 -5.13 -12.53
C ASN A 57 0.64 -5.13 -13.60
N ARG A 58 1.90 -4.89 -13.23
CA ARG A 58 3.05 -4.86 -14.13
C ARG A 58 4.26 -5.58 -13.52
N PRO A 59 4.14 -6.90 -13.27
CA PRO A 59 5.20 -7.67 -12.61
C PRO A 59 6.51 -7.74 -13.42
N GLY A 60 6.45 -7.50 -14.73
CA GLY A 60 7.63 -7.42 -15.61
C GLY A 60 8.18 -6.00 -15.83
N SER A 61 7.75 -5.00 -15.05
CA SER A 61 8.34 -3.66 -15.15
C SER A 61 9.71 -3.66 -14.48
N PHE A 62 10.76 -3.56 -15.29
CA PHE A 62 12.13 -3.41 -14.81
C PHE A 62 12.50 -1.93 -14.75
N GLY A 63 13.08 -1.52 -13.63
CA GLY A 63 13.55 -0.16 -13.38
C GLY A 63 14.40 -0.14 -12.12
N ARG A 64 15.30 0.84 -12.00
CA ARG A 64 16.24 0.93 -10.86
C ARG A 64 15.54 0.91 -9.50
N ASP A 65 14.36 1.50 -9.44
CA ASP A 65 13.58 1.67 -8.21
C ASP A 65 12.45 0.63 -8.10
N ARG A 66 12.41 -0.38 -8.99
CA ARG A 66 11.39 -1.42 -8.98
C ARG A 66 11.80 -2.56 -8.05
N ILE A 67 10.88 -2.99 -7.19
CA ILE A 67 11.07 -4.11 -6.27
C ILE A 67 10.05 -5.22 -6.49
N SER A 68 10.38 -6.43 -6.06
CA SER A 68 9.48 -7.58 -6.10
C SER A 68 8.41 -7.48 -5.00
N LYS A 69 7.39 -8.34 -5.05
CA LYS A 69 6.35 -8.35 -4.01
C LYS A 69 6.90 -8.86 -2.68
N GLU A 70 7.86 -9.78 -2.77
CA GLU A 70 8.52 -10.45 -1.66
C GLU A 70 9.38 -9.49 -0.84
N ASP A 71 9.86 -8.40 -1.46
CA ASP A 71 10.66 -7.36 -0.79
C ASP A 71 9.82 -6.32 -0.02
N ILE A 72 8.48 -6.41 -0.11
CA ILE A 72 7.58 -5.43 0.51
C ILE A 72 7.25 -5.87 1.92
N VAL A 73 7.72 -5.10 2.90
CA VAL A 73 7.26 -5.23 4.28
C VAL A 73 5.88 -4.59 4.38
N THR A 74 4.89 -5.38 4.80
CA THR A 74 3.56 -4.87 5.16
C THR A 74 3.34 -5.13 6.64
N PRO A 75 3.45 -4.09 7.49
CA PRO A 75 3.28 -4.23 8.94
C PRO A 75 1.89 -4.73 9.34
N ASP A 76 1.79 -5.36 10.52
CA ASP A 76 0.51 -5.88 11.06
C ASP A 76 -0.53 -4.77 11.28
N ASP A 77 -0.11 -3.56 11.68
CA ASP A 77 -1.02 -2.42 11.85
C ASP A 77 -1.65 -1.97 10.52
N VAL A 78 -0.91 -2.10 9.42
CA VAL A 78 -1.44 -1.82 8.08
C VAL A 78 -2.53 -2.84 7.74
N PHE A 79 -2.32 -4.13 8.01
CA PHE A 79 -3.34 -5.15 7.80
C PHE A 79 -4.58 -4.95 8.69
N ALA A 80 -4.38 -4.58 9.95
CA ALA A 80 -5.47 -4.27 10.88
C ALA A 80 -6.31 -3.09 10.36
N GLU A 81 -5.66 -2.01 9.92
CA GLU A 81 -6.36 -0.84 9.36
C GLU A 81 -7.10 -1.17 8.06
N VAL A 82 -6.54 -1.99 7.17
CA VAL A 82 -7.28 -2.47 5.97
C VAL A 82 -8.56 -3.18 6.39
N LYS A 83 -8.46 -4.10 7.36
CA LYS A 83 -9.61 -4.87 7.85
C LYS A 83 -10.68 -3.98 8.46
N GLU A 84 -10.29 -3.04 9.32
CA GLU A 84 -11.21 -2.08 9.94
C GLU A 84 -11.93 -1.24 8.88
N ARG A 85 -11.20 -0.71 7.90
CA ARG A 85 -11.78 0.11 6.82
C ARG A 85 -12.68 -0.69 5.88
N ILE A 86 -12.44 -1.98 5.70
CA ILE A 86 -13.36 -2.86 4.95
C ILE A 86 -14.65 -3.00 5.73
N ILE A 87 -14.58 -3.36 7.01
CA ILE A 87 -15.75 -3.58 7.87
C ILE A 87 -16.57 -2.29 8.01
N SER A 88 -15.91 -1.14 8.20
CA SER A 88 -16.60 0.15 8.36
C SER A 88 -17.33 0.62 7.10
N ASN A 89 -16.93 0.12 5.92
CA ASN A 89 -17.60 0.42 4.65
C ASN A 89 -18.76 -0.53 4.34
N ILE A 90 -19.00 -1.55 5.18
CA ILE A 90 -20.18 -2.41 5.08
C ILE A 90 -21.34 -1.70 5.79
N ILE A 91 -22.34 -1.28 5.01
CA ILE A 91 -23.60 -0.74 5.54
C ILE A 91 -24.54 -1.92 5.76
N PHE A 92 -24.99 -2.12 7.00
CA PHE A 92 -26.07 -3.05 7.32
C PHE A 92 -27.40 -2.29 7.23
N ASP A 93 -28.31 -2.72 6.35
CA ASP A 93 -29.69 -2.24 6.23
C ASP A 93 -30.63 -3.32 6.81
#